data_AF-A0A176K222-F1
#
_entry.id   AF-A0A176K222-F1
#
_cell.length_a   1.000
_cell.length_b   1.000
_cell.length_c   1.000
_cell.angle_alpha   90.00
_cell.angle_beta   90.00
_cell.angle_gamma   90.00
#
_symmetry.space_group_name_H-M   'P 1'
#
loop_
_entity.id
_entity.type
_entity.pdbx_description
1 polymer ?
#
loop_
_entity_poly.entity_id
_entity_poly.type
_entity_poly.pdbx_seq_one_letter_code
_entity_poly.pdbx_strand_id
1 'polypeptide(L)'
;MIIIYSTVILGILGLASGLFLAFAASKFAVKEDPRIKLAEAALPGINCGACGFPGCSGFAKAYIEGKVSKESCIPGKRSGVPAKLEAITKTPEEKIITIWEESGGDTEKALQNLLSASGATPKAAPKKPMRPSPEEAAKYKDMLKGSELATLIYGVLPNIDCGLCGHPGCAAFALKLASNEEKPEKCVPGARQNVPEKVAKIKKMSSDEIKKILEETAGDPKKIKEKLGG
;
A
#
# COMPACT_ATOMS: atom_id res chain seq x y z
N MET A 1 49.63 16.63 -7.96
CA MET A 1 48.81 17.47 -8.87
C MET A 1 47.53 16.78 -9.33
N ILE A 2 47.59 15.61 -9.97
CA ILE A 2 46.43 14.96 -10.62
C ILE A 2 45.24 14.78 -9.68
N ILE A 3 45.47 14.27 -8.46
CA ILE A 3 44.40 14.07 -7.47
C ILE A 3 43.68 15.38 -7.13
N ILE A 4 44.43 16.47 -6.92
CA ILE A 4 43.86 17.77 -6.57
C ILE A 4 43.03 18.32 -7.74
N TYR A 5 43.53 18.22 -8.98
CA TYR A 5 42.79 18.66 -10.15
C TYR A 5 41.52 17.85 -10.38
N SER A 6 41.59 16.53 -10.26
CA SER A 6 40.41 15.67 -10.39
C SER A 6 39.34 16.01 -9.35
N THR A 7 39.74 16.24 -8.10
CA THR A 7 38.81 16.62 -7.02
C THR A 7 38.18 17.98 -7.27
N VAL A 8 38.95 18.97 -7.71
CA VAL A 8 38.44 20.32 -8.01
C VAL A 8 37.46 20.29 -9.19
N ILE A 9 37.80 19.57 -10.27
CA ILE A 9 36.93 19.46 -11.45
C ILE A 9 35.62 18.76 -11.10
N LEU A 10 35.66 17.65 -10.36
CA LEU A 10 34.45 16.97 -9.89
C LEU A 10 33.61 17.85 -8.97
N GLY A 11 34.24 18.63 -8.08
CA GLY A 11 33.55 19.58 -7.23
C GLY A 11 32.81 20.67 -8.01
N ILE A 12 33.46 21.26 -9.02
CA ILE A 12 32.85 22.28 -9.89
C ILE A 12 31.69 21.68 -10.69
N LEU A 13 31.88 20.50 -11.29
CA LEU A 13 30.82 19.83 -12.05
C LEU A 13 29.63 19.46 -11.17
N GLY A 14 29.89 18.98 -9.95
CA GLY A 14 28.84 18.68 -8.97
C GLY A 14 28.05 19.92 -8.58
N LEU A 15 28.73 21.03 -8.29
CA LEU A 15 28.09 22.29 -7.92
C LEU A 15 27.33 22.91 -9.10
N ALA A 16 27.91 22.91 -10.30
CA ALA A 16 27.27 23.40 -11.51
C ALA A 16 26.01 22.57 -11.85
N SER A 17 26.10 21.24 -11.76
CA SER A 17 24.97 20.35 -12.01
C SER A 17 23.88 20.53 -10.95
N GLY A 18 24.25 20.68 -9.69
CA GLY A 18 23.30 20.93 -8.59
C GLY A 18 22.54 22.24 -8.75
N LEU A 19 23.23 23.33 -9.08
CA LEU A 19 22.60 24.63 -9.36
C LEU A 19 21.70 24.58 -10.58
N PHE A 20 22.14 23.92 -11.65
CA PHE A 20 21.34 23.73 -12.85
C PHE A 20 20.04 22.96 -12.56
N LEU A 21 20.12 21.86 -11.80
CA LEU A 21 18.94 21.09 -11.38
C LEU A 21 18.00 21.90 -10.48
N ALA A 22 18.53 22.68 -9.55
CA ALA A 22 17.72 23.55 -8.68
C ALA A 22 16.97 24.63 -9.47
N PHE A 23 17.64 25.25 -10.45
CA PHE A 23 17.03 26.22 -11.35
C PHE A 23 15.95 25.55 -12.22
N ALA A 24 16.24 24.40 -12.81
CA ALA A 24 15.27 23.65 -13.60
C ALA A 24 14.05 23.24 -12.77
N ALA A 25 14.24 22.72 -11.55
CA ALA A 25 13.15 22.33 -10.65
C ALA A 25 12.24 23.53 -10.32
N SER A 26 12.81 24.71 -10.09
CA SER A 26 12.04 25.92 -9.78
C SER A 26 11.32 26.47 -11.02
N LYS A 27 11.97 26.45 -12.19
CA LYS A 27 11.43 27.03 -13.43
C LYS A 27 10.34 26.15 -14.05
N PHE A 28 10.48 24.83 -13.95
CA PHE A 28 9.55 23.84 -14.46
C PHE A 28 8.64 23.26 -13.37
N ALA A 29 8.49 23.96 -12.24
CA ALA A 29 7.55 23.59 -11.19
C ALA A 29 6.13 23.60 -11.76
N VAL A 30 5.60 22.41 -12.05
CA VAL A 30 4.23 22.24 -12.52
C VAL A 30 3.30 22.49 -11.33
N LYS A 31 2.36 23.42 -11.47
CA LYS A 31 1.24 23.54 -10.54
C LYS A 31 0.37 22.29 -10.71
N GLU A 32 0.60 21.29 -9.86
CA GLU A 32 -0.24 20.11 -9.81
C GLU A 32 -1.60 20.48 -9.20
N ASP A 33 -2.67 20.07 -9.88
CA ASP A 33 -4.02 20.19 -9.37
C ASP A 33 -4.13 19.45 -8.01
N PRO A 34 -4.47 20.13 -6.91
CA PRO A 34 -4.55 19.52 -5.58
C PRO A 34 -5.54 18.36 -5.52
N ARG A 35 -6.55 18.33 -6.41
CA ARG A 35 -7.48 17.19 -6.54
C ARG A 35 -6.76 15.89 -6.88
N ILE A 36 -5.67 15.93 -7.66
CA ILE A 36 -4.91 14.74 -8.03
C ILE A 36 -4.23 14.16 -6.78
N LYS A 37 -3.60 15.00 -5.96
CA LYS A 37 -2.98 14.57 -4.69
C LYS A 37 -4.00 14.00 -3.72
N LEU A 38 -5.14 14.66 -3.59
CA LEU A 38 -6.23 14.19 -2.73
C LEU A 38 -6.82 12.86 -3.23
N ALA A 39 -7.01 12.72 -4.54
CA ALA A 39 -7.48 11.48 -5.14
C ALA A 39 -6.46 10.36 -4.96
N GLU A 40 -5.16 10.65 -5.09
CA GLU A 40 -4.09 9.68 -4.82
C GLU A 40 -4.09 9.22 -3.35
N ALA A 41 -4.23 10.15 -2.40
CA ALA A 41 -4.30 9.83 -0.97
C ALA A 41 -5.58 9.08 -0.58
N ALA A 42 -6.65 9.22 -1.35
CA ALA A 42 -7.86 8.44 -1.17
C ALA A 42 -7.69 6.96 -1.59
N LEU A 43 -6.66 6.63 -2.38
CA LEU A 43 -6.42 5.29 -2.90
C LEU A 43 -5.65 4.40 -1.92
N PRO A 44 -5.67 3.06 -2.12
CA PRO A 44 -4.97 2.14 -1.25
C PRO A 44 -3.44 2.16 -1.33
N GLY A 45 -2.83 2.88 -2.28
CA GLY A 45 -1.36 2.95 -2.40
C GLY A 45 -0.64 1.63 -2.77
N ILE A 46 -1.35 0.53 -3.06
CA ILE A 46 -0.71 -0.77 -3.37
C ILE A 46 -0.06 -0.83 -4.77
N ASN A 47 -0.32 0.15 -5.63
CA ASN A 47 0.25 0.24 -6.99
C ASN A 47 0.16 -1.07 -7.82
N CYS A 48 -0.94 -1.82 -7.66
CA CYS A 48 -1.09 -3.13 -8.28
C CYS A 48 -1.31 -3.12 -9.81
N GLY A 49 -1.68 -1.98 -10.40
CA GLY A 49 -1.99 -1.87 -11.83
C GLY A 49 -3.23 -2.64 -12.29
N ALA A 50 -4.08 -3.13 -11.38
CA ALA A 50 -5.28 -3.88 -11.73
C ALA A 50 -6.34 -3.03 -12.47
N CYS A 51 -6.24 -1.70 -12.38
CA CYS A 51 -7.07 -0.74 -13.09
C CYS A 51 -6.50 -0.32 -14.47
N GLY A 52 -5.36 -0.87 -14.90
CA GLY A 52 -4.74 -0.52 -16.19
C GLY A 52 -3.84 0.73 -16.18
N PHE A 53 -3.66 1.38 -15.04
CA PHE A 53 -2.79 2.56 -14.88
C PHE A 53 -1.47 2.20 -14.18
N PRO A 54 -0.36 2.95 -14.43
CA PRO A 54 0.99 2.66 -13.92
C PRO A 54 1.17 2.99 -12.42
N GLY A 55 0.11 2.87 -11.62
CA GLY A 55 0.09 3.14 -10.18
C GLY A 55 -1.14 3.92 -9.72
N CYS A 56 -1.21 4.16 -8.42
CA CYS A 56 -2.27 4.96 -7.79
C CYS A 56 -2.24 6.41 -8.28
N SER A 57 -1.07 7.02 -8.42
CA SER A 57 -0.94 8.39 -8.96
C SER A 57 -1.47 8.52 -10.39
N GLY A 58 -1.13 7.55 -11.26
CA GLY A 58 -1.64 7.51 -12.64
C GLY A 58 -3.16 7.34 -12.70
N PHE A 59 -3.73 6.50 -11.84
CA PHE A 59 -5.18 6.36 -11.70
C PHE A 59 -5.83 7.66 -11.20
N ALA A 60 -5.26 8.30 -10.17
CA ALA A 60 -5.79 9.53 -9.59
C ALA A 60 -5.86 10.65 -10.65
N LYS A 61 -4.79 10.83 -11.42
CA LYS A 61 -4.76 11.77 -12.54
C LYS A 61 -5.83 11.45 -13.58
N ALA A 62 -5.91 10.21 -14.04
CA ALA A 62 -6.90 9.80 -15.02
C ALA A 62 -8.34 9.98 -14.54
N TYR A 63 -8.59 9.77 -13.23
CA TYR A 63 -9.91 9.96 -12.63
C TYR A 63 -10.31 11.44 -12.60
N ILE A 64 -9.41 12.33 -12.17
CA ILE A 64 -9.66 13.78 -12.18
C ILE A 64 -9.84 14.31 -13.61
N GLU A 65 -9.13 13.74 -14.59
CA GLU A 65 -9.31 14.04 -16.02
C GLU A 65 -10.58 13.43 -16.64
N GLY A 66 -11.39 12.69 -15.86
CA GLY A 66 -12.64 12.09 -16.34
C GLY A 66 -12.45 10.87 -17.27
N LYS A 67 -11.24 10.29 -17.33
CA LYS A 67 -10.90 9.17 -18.23
C LYS A 67 -11.23 7.79 -17.66
N VAL A 68 -11.56 7.70 -16.37
CA VAL A 68 -11.85 6.44 -15.68
C VAL A 68 -12.90 6.65 -14.59
N SER A 69 -13.71 5.64 -14.30
CA SER A 69 -14.73 5.73 -13.23
C SER A 69 -14.14 5.43 -11.85
N LYS A 70 -14.77 5.97 -10.80
CA LYS A 70 -14.41 5.78 -9.38
C LYS A 70 -14.40 4.31 -8.95
N GLU A 71 -15.17 3.46 -9.62
CA GLU A 71 -15.30 2.01 -9.39
C GLU A 71 -14.13 1.21 -9.96
N SER A 72 -13.30 1.80 -10.82
CA SER A 72 -12.23 1.08 -11.52
C SER A 72 -11.07 0.71 -10.59
N CYS A 73 -10.98 1.30 -9.40
CA CYS A 73 -10.07 0.85 -8.35
C CYS A 73 -10.62 -0.43 -7.67
N ILE A 74 -10.41 -1.60 -8.28
CA ILE A 74 -10.79 -2.92 -7.76
C ILE A 74 -10.41 -3.11 -6.27
N PRO A 75 -9.15 -2.87 -5.85
CA PRO A 75 -8.77 -3.03 -4.43
C PRO A 75 -9.44 -2.02 -3.50
N GLY A 76 -9.80 -0.84 -4.02
CA GLY A 76 -10.38 0.24 -3.24
C GLY A 76 -11.88 0.09 -2.98
N LYS A 77 -12.60 -0.76 -3.73
CA LYS A 77 -14.07 -0.87 -3.67
C LYS A 77 -14.58 -1.09 -2.24
N ARG A 78 -14.00 -2.05 -1.51
CA ARG A 78 -14.41 -2.40 -0.13
C ARG A 78 -13.89 -1.44 0.93
N SER A 79 -12.86 -0.65 0.59
CA SER A 79 -12.21 0.31 1.48
C SER A 79 -12.84 1.71 1.41
N GLY A 80 -13.96 1.86 0.71
CA GLY A 80 -14.68 3.14 0.59
C GLY A 80 -14.00 4.14 -0.35
N VAL A 81 -13.08 3.69 -1.21
CA VAL A 81 -12.41 4.56 -2.19
C VAL A 81 -13.39 5.26 -3.13
N PRO A 82 -14.42 4.59 -3.70
CA PRO A 82 -15.35 5.27 -4.61
C PRO A 82 -16.05 6.48 -3.98
N ALA A 83 -16.46 6.37 -2.70
CA ALA A 83 -17.11 7.47 -1.98
C ALA A 83 -16.16 8.66 -1.74
N LYS A 84 -14.88 8.38 -1.43
CA LYS A 84 -13.86 9.43 -1.24
C LYS A 84 -13.56 10.15 -2.54
N LEU A 85 -13.39 9.41 -3.62
CA LEU A 85 -13.18 9.97 -4.96
C LEU A 85 -14.37 10.83 -5.42
N GLU A 86 -15.59 10.38 -5.12
CA GLU A 86 -16.80 11.13 -5.39
C GLU A 86 -16.88 12.43 -4.57
N ALA A 87 -16.53 12.40 -3.28
CA ALA A 87 -16.49 13.59 -2.43
C ALA A 87 -15.51 14.64 -2.97
N ILE A 88 -14.34 14.21 -3.47
CA ILE A 88 -13.36 15.10 -4.09
C ILE A 88 -13.94 15.76 -5.34
N THR A 89 -14.54 15.00 -6.26
CA THR A 89 -15.08 15.55 -7.51
C THR A 89 -16.34 16.39 -7.33
N LYS A 90 -17.11 16.17 -6.25
CA LYS A 90 -18.30 16.97 -5.92
C LYS A 90 -17.97 18.28 -5.20
N THR A 91 -16.78 18.39 -4.63
CA THR A 91 -16.39 19.60 -3.91
C THR A 91 -15.94 20.66 -4.91
N PRO A 92 -16.46 21.91 -4.83
CA PRO A 92 -16.01 23.00 -5.69
C PRO A 92 -14.51 23.21 -5.59
N GLU A 93 -13.88 23.56 -6.72
CA GLU A 93 -12.42 23.69 -6.82
C GLU A 93 -11.87 24.74 -5.85
N GLU A 94 -12.59 25.85 -5.67
CA GLU A 94 -12.20 26.92 -4.75
C GLU A 94 -12.10 26.40 -3.32
N LYS A 95 -13.06 25.58 -2.89
CA LYS A 95 -13.08 24.98 -1.55
C LYS A 95 -11.94 23.98 -1.37
N ILE A 96 -11.57 23.24 -2.42
CA ILE A 96 -10.43 22.31 -2.38
C ILE A 96 -9.12 23.07 -2.21
N ILE A 97 -8.95 24.17 -2.93
CA ILE A 97 -7.76 25.03 -2.82
C ILE A 97 -7.64 25.59 -1.41
N THR A 98 -8.73 26.13 -0.83
CA THR A 98 -8.72 26.64 0.55
C THR A 98 -8.31 25.54 1.54
N ILE A 99 -8.93 24.36 1.47
CA ILE A 99 -8.59 23.23 2.36
C ILE A 99 -7.12 22.82 2.19
N TRP A 100 -6.60 22.84 0.96
CA TRP A 100 -5.21 22.48 0.66
C TRP A 100 -4.22 23.48 1.27
N GLU A 101 -4.48 24.77 1.11
CA GLU A 101 -3.67 25.86 1.67
C GLU A 101 -3.69 25.85 3.21
N GLU A 102 -4.87 25.70 3.82
CA GLU A 102 -5.03 25.59 5.28
C GLU A 102 -4.31 24.37 5.85
N SER A 103 -4.17 23.31 5.06
CA SER A 103 -3.44 22.10 5.46
C SER A 103 -1.93 22.22 5.27
N GLY A 104 -1.42 23.34 4.76
CA GLY A 104 0.01 23.56 4.50
C GLY A 104 0.58 22.61 3.43
N GLY A 105 -0.27 22.14 2.51
CA GLY A 105 0.12 21.13 1.51
C GLY A 105 0.21 19.69 2.04
N ASP A 106 -0.16 19.44 3.29
CA ASP A 106 -0.29 18.09 3.85
C ASP A 106 -1.52 17.39 3.28
N THR A 107 -1.28 16.36 2.47
CA THR A 107 -2.35 15.66 1.74
C THR A 107 -3.27 14.85 2.66
N GLU A 108 -2.76 14.31 3.77
CA GLU A 108 -3.56 13.48 4.67
C GLU A 108 -4.51 14.36 5.50
N LYS A 109 -4.01 15.50 6.00
CA LYS A 109 -4.82 16.52 6.68
C LYS A 109 -5.86 17.12 5.74
N ALA A 110 -5.46 17.49 4.52
CA ALA A 110 -6.36 18.07 3.53
C ALA A 110 -7.50 17.10 3.17
N LEU A 111 -7.18 15.82 2.97
CA LEU A 111 -8.19 14.79 2.71
C LEU A 111 -9.12 14.60 3.91
N GLN A 112 -8.59 14.57 5.13
CA GLN A 112 -9.40 14.44 6.34
C GLN A 112 -10.36 15.62 6.52
N ASN A 113 -9.89 16.85 6.30
CA ASN A 113 -10.69 18.06 6.37
C ASN A 113 -11.80 18.06 5.31
N LEU A 114 -11.48 17.65 4.08
CA LEU A 114 -12.47 17.52 2.99
C LEU A 114 -13.55 16.49 3.31
N LEU A 115 -13.16 15.32 3.80
CA LEU A 115 -14.12 14.25 4.14
C LEU A 115 -15.01 14.65 5.32
N SER A 116 -14.45 15.34 6.32
CA SER A 116 -15.21 15.85 7.47
C SER A 116 -16.23 16.92 7.05
N ALA A 117 -15.88 17.76 6.06
CA ALA A 117 -16.75 18.81 5.54
C ALA A 117 -17.87 18.31 4.60
N SER A 118 -17.79 17.07 4.11
CA SER A 118 -18.74 16.49 3.14
C SER A 118 -19.79 15.57 3.78
N GLY A 119 -19.78 15.41 5.11
CA GLY A 119 -20.75 14.58 5.84
C GLY A 119 -20.61 13.07 5.59
N ALA A 120 -19.63 12.65 4.78
CA ALA A 120 -19.29 11.24 4.60
C ALA A 120 -18.58 10.76 5.86
N THR A 121 -19.10 9.73 6.54
CA THR A 121 -18.35 9.08 7.63
C THR A 121 -17.01 8.61 7.06
N PRO A 122 -15.87 9.17 7.49
CA PRO A 122 -14.60 8.84 6.91
C PRO A 122 -14.23 7.47 7.49
N LYS A 123 -14.59 6.39 6.80
CA LYS A 123 -13.82 5.17 6.96
C LYS A 123 -12.39 5.59 6.61
N ALA A 124 -11.50 5.61 7.60
CA ALA A 124 -10.18 6.22 7.50
C ALA A 124 -9.49 5.82 6.18
N ALA A 125 -8.62 6.69 5.65
CA ALA A 125 -7.76 6.29 4.55
C ALA A 125 -7.16 4.91 4.85
N PRO A 126 -7.27 3.92 3.95
CA PRO A 126 -6.64 2.63 4.18
C PRO A 126 -5.17 2.89 4.49
N LYS A 127 -4.65 2.32 5.59
CA LYS A 127 -3.24 2.45 5.93
C LYS A 127 -2.42 2.08 4.71
N LYS A 128 -1.47 2.94 4.34
CA LYS A 128 -0.57 2.66 3.21
C LYS A 128 0.08 1.29 3.46
N PRO A 129 0.14 0.42 2.44
CA PRO A 129 0.74 -0.90 2.57
C PRO A 129 2.17 -0.74 3.06
N MET A 130 2.47 -1.38 4.17
CA MET A 130 3.77 -1.31 4.79
C MET A 130 4.15 -2.72 5.23
N ARG A 131 5.40 -3.09 4.99
CA ARG A 131 5.93 -4.32 5.57
C ARG A 131 6.01 -4.13 7.10
N PRO A 132 5.65 -5.13 7.90
CA PRO A 132 5.73 -5.00 9.35
C PRO A 132 7.15 -4.66 9.78
N SER A 133 7.27 -3.78 10.77
CA SER A 133 8.55 -3.46 11.40
C SER A 133 9.15 -4.71 12.08
N PRO A 134 10.46 -4.72 12.41
CA PRO A 134 11.05 -5.82 13.17
C PRO A 134 10.32 -6.12 14.49
N GLU A 135 9.84 -5.08 15.17
CA GLU A 135 9.07 -5.19 16.42
C GLU A 135 7.68 -5.81 16.17
N GLU A 136 6.98 -5.37 15.12
CA GLU A 136 5.69 -5.94 14.74
C GLU A 136 5.83 -7.40 14.29
N ALA A 137 6.89 -7.74 13.56
CA ALA A 137 7.18 -9.10 13.15
C ALA A 137 7.44 -10.03 14.36
N ALA A 138 8.14 -9.55 15.39
CA ALA A 138 8.31 -10.29 16.64
C ALA A 138 6.96 -10.52 17.35
N LYS A 139 6.14 -9.48 17.45
CA LYS A 139 4.77 -9.58 18.00
C LYS A 139 3.92 -10.58 17.22
N TYR A 140 4.01 -10.59 15.89
CA TYR A 140 3.26 -11.53 15.06
C TYR A 140 3.72 -12.97 15.27
N LYS A 141 5.04 -13.19 15.42
CA LYS A 141 5.58 -14.50 15.80
C LYS A 141 4.97 -14.97 17.12
N ASP A 142 4.89 -14.11 18.12
CA ASP A 142 4.27 -14.44 19.41
C ASP A 142 2.76 -14.73 19.28
N MET A 143 2.02 -13.93 18.50
CA MET A 143 0.60 -14.17 18.23
C MET A 143 0.34 -15.51 17.53
N LEU A 144 1.25 -15.96 16.68
CA LEU A 144 1.09 -17.15 15.85
C LEU A 144 1.62 -18.43 16.53
N LYS A 145 2.38 -18.34 17.63
CA LYS A 145 2.89 -19.50 18.39
C LYS A 145 1.82 -20.53 18.75
N GLY A 146 0.58 -20.09 18.97
CA GLY A 146 -0.56 -20.96 19.30
C GLY A 146 -1.17 -21.72 18.12
N SER A 147 -0.75 -21.46 16.87
CA SER A 147 -1.29 -22.11 15.68
C SER A 147 -0.24 -22.30 14.59
N GLU A 148 0.22 -23.54 14.44
CA GLU A 148 1.14 -23.97 13.37
C GLU A 148 0.54 -23.67 11.99
N LEU A 149 -0.76 -23.97 11.82
CA LEU A 149 -1.50 -23.70 10.59
C LEU A 149 -1.53 -22.19 10.26
N ALA A 150 -1.80 -21.33 11.25
CA ALA A 150 -1.80 -19.89 11.03
C ALA A 150 -0.40 -19.35 10.70
N THR A 151 0.65 -19.89 11.33
CA THR A 151 2.04 -19.56 11.02
C THR A 151 2.38 -19.87 9.57
N LEU A 152 1.95 -21.05 9.09
CA LEU A 152 2.18 -21.46 7.71
C LEU A 152 1.38 -20.62 6.70
N ILE A 153 0.10 -20.34 7.01
CA ILE A 153 -0.75 -19.45 6.21
C ILE A 153 -0.14 -18.05 6.14
N TYR A 154 0.36 -17.51 7.25
CA TYR A 154 1.01 -16.20 7.29
C TYR A 154 2.23 -16.13 6.35
N GLY A 155 3.01 -17.21 6.28
CA GLY A 155 4.15 -17.30 5.37
C GLY A 155 3.81 -17.18 3.89
N VAL A 156 2.61 -17.61 3.46
CA VAL A 156 2.19 -17.48 2.05
C VAL A 156 1.45 -16.17 1.74
N LEU A 157 1.17 -15.33 2.74
CA LEU A 157 0.55 -14.03 2.54
C LEU A 157 1.54 -13.00 1.95
N PRO A 158 1.04 -11.88 1.38
CA PRO A 158 1.91 -10.83 0.83
C PRO A 158 2.78 -10.10 1.87
N ASN A 159 2.39 -10.10 3.16
CA ASN A 159 3.13 -9.46 4.26
C ASN A 159 3.35 -7.95 4.07
N ILE A 160 2.27 -7.24 3.71
CA ILE A 160 2.27 -5.78 3.44
C ILE A 160 1.23 -5.00 4.27
N ASP A 161 0.57 -5.66 5.22
CA ASP A 161 -0.38 -5.08 6.20
C ASP A 161 -1.32 -3.98 5.67
N CYS A 162 -1.79 -4.14 4.44
CA CYS A 162 -2.57 -3.13 3.71
C CYS A 162 -4.01 -2.92 4.24
N GLY A 163 -4.48 -3.77 5.14
CA GLY A 163 -5.82 -3.68 5.74
C GLY A 163 -7.02 -3.89 4.80
N LEU A 164 -6.80 -4.18 3.52
CA LEU A 164 -7.88 -4.30 2.51
C LEU A 164 -8.87 -5.44 2.81
N CYS A 165 -8.43 -6.48 3.52
CA CYS A 165 -9.30 -7.57 3.97
C CYS A 165 -10.14 -7.22 5.21
N GLY A 166 -9.91 -6.06 5.85
CA GLY A 166 -10.60 -5.62 7.07
C GLY A 166 -9.88 -5.97 8.37
N HIS A 167 -8.70 -6.58 8.31
CA HIS A 167 -7.89 -6.93 9.47
C HIS A 167 -6.69 -5.99 9.65
N PRO A 168 -6.21 -5.80 10.89
CA PRO A 168 -5.13 -4.86 11.18
C PRO A 168 -3.77 -5.24 10.57
N GLY A 169 -3.59 -6.51 10.17
CA GLY A 169 -2.38 -7.00 9.54
C GLY A 169 -2.56 -8.42 8.99
N CYS A 170 -1.57 -8.89 8.22
CA CYS A 170 -1.54 -10.21 7.61
C CYS A 170 -1.53 -11.32 8.67
N ALA A 171 -0.86 -11.15 9.80
CA ALA A 171 -0.84 -12.14 10.88
C ALA A 171 -2.23 -12.34 11.53
N ALA A 172 -2.94 -11.25 11.79
CA ALA A 172 -4.31 -11.31 12.30
C ALA A 172 -5.26 -11.98 11.29
N PHE A 173 -5.09 -11.69 10.00
CA PHE A 173 -5.85 -12.34 8.94
C PHE A 173 -5.52 -13.84 8.83
N ALA A 174 -4.25 -14.24 8.97
CA ALA A 174 -3.83 -15.64 8.93
C ALA A 174 -4.48 -16.48 10.04
N LEU A 175 -4.62 -15.94 11.25
CA LEU A 175 -5.35 -16.60 12.34
C LEU A 175 -6.82 -16.85 11.95
N LYS A 176 -7.49 -15.85 11.36
CA LYS A 176 -8.89 -15.98 10.94
C LYS A 176 -9.08 -16.95 9.78
N LEU A 177 -8.10 -17.04 8.88
CA LEU A 177 -8.07 -18.07 7.84
C LEU A 177 -7.87 -19.48 8.43
N ALA A 178 -7.00 -19.63 9.43
CA ALA A 178 -6.77 -20.90 10.12
C ALA A 178 -8.02 -21.38 10.88
N SER A 179 -8.75 -20.45 11.52
CA SER A 179 -10.00 -20.72 12.24
C SER A 179 -11.24 -20.87 11.34
N ASN A 180 -11.10 -20.82 10.00
CA ASN A 180 -12.21 -20.84 9.03
C ASN A 180 -13.26 -19.72 9.20
N GLU A 181 -12.97 -18.68 9.97
CA GLU A 181 -13.84 -17.50 10.10
C GLU A 181 -13.79 -16.62 8.85
N GLU A 182 -12.70 -16.74 8.07
CA GLU A 182 -12.48 -15.93 6.88
C GLU A 182 -12.06 -16.74 5.64
N LYS A 183 -12.28 -16.12 4.47
CA LYS A 183 -11.97 -16.71 3.18
C LYS A 183 -10.75 -16.07 2.52
N PRO A 184 -9.83 -16.83 1.91
CA PRO A 184 -8.58 -16.29 1.38
C PRO A 184 -8.77 -15.36 0.19
N GLU A 185 -9.91 -15.43 -0.53
CA GLU A 185 -10.26 -14.54 -1.64
C GLU A 185 -10.47 -13.09 -1.17
N LYS A 186 -10.64 -12.84 0.13
CA LYS A 186 -10.65 -11.47 0.67
C LYS A 186 -9.27 -10.80 0.58
N CYS A 187 -8.19 -11.54 0.40
CA CYS A 187 -6.85 -10.99 0.19
C CYS A 187 -6.69 -10.48 -1.25
N VAL A 188 -7.13 -9.25 -1.51
CA VAL A 188 -7.01 -8.62 -2.84
C VAL A 188 -5.57 -8.65 -3.39
N PRO A 189 -4.52 -8.23 -2.67
CA PRO A 189 -3.14 -8.33 -3.18
C PRO A 189 -2.66 -9.77 -3.34
N GLY A 190 -3.24 -10.71 -2.58
CA GLY A 190 -2.92 -12.13 -2.63
C GLY A 190 -3.44 -12.84 -3.86
N ALA A 191 -4.45 -12.30 -4.55
CA ALA A 191 -5.04 -12.92 -5.74
C ALA A 191 -4.00 -13.17 -6.85
N ARG A 192 -3.12 -12.20 -7.13
CA ARG A 192 -2.03 -12.38 -8.13
C ARG A 192 -0.91 -13.31 -7.67
N GLN A 193 -0.87 -13.66 -6.38
CA GLN A 193 0.16 -14.52 -5.79
C GLN A 193 -0.35 -15.94 -5.54
N ASN A 194 -1.54 -16.28 -6.07
CA ASN A 194 -2.26 -17.53 -5.85
C ASN A 194 -2.43 -17.87 -4.36
N VAL A 195 -2.72 -16.86 -3.54
CA VAL A 195 -2.96 -17.04 -2.10
C VAL A 195 -4.14 -17.98 -1.82
N PRO A 196 -5.30 -17.87 -2.49
CA PRO A 196 -6.41 -18.81 -2.27
C PRO A 196 -6.02 -20.27 -2.47
N GLU A 197 -5.29 -20.56 -3.55
CA GLU A 197 -4.84 -21.88 -3.92
C GLU A 197 -3.79 -22.40 -2.92
N LYS A 198 -2.85 -21.56 -2.51
CA LYS A 198 -1.83 -21.89 -1.51
C LYS A 198 -2.45 -22.19 -0.14
N VAL A 199 -3.42 -21.37 0.29
CA VAL A 199 -4.14 -21.60 1.55
C VAL A 199 -4.97 -22.87 1.48
N ALA A 200 -5.65 -23.14 0.35
CA ALA A 200 -6.39 -24.39 0.15
C ALA A 200 -5.48 -25.62 0.18
N LYS A 201 -4.27 -25.52 -0.40
CA LYS A 201 -3.24 -26.57 -0.33
C LYS A 201 -2.81 -26.81 1.12
N ILE A 202 -2.47 -25.74 1.85
CA ILE A 202 -2.05 -25.80 3.25
C ILE A 202 -3.12 -26.44 4.14
N LYS A 203 -4.40 -26.09 3.94
CA LYS A 203 -5.52 -26.68 4.72
C LYS A 203 -5.74 -28.17 4.50
N LYS A 204 -5.20 -28.73 3.40
CA LYS A 204 -5.27 -30.17 3.10
C LYS A 204 -4.06 -30.96 3.62
N MET A 205 -3.02 -30.27 4.12
CA MET A 205 -1.82 -30.93 4.63
C MET A 205 -2.09 -31.56 5.99
N SER A 206 -1.39 -32.65 6.28
CA SER A 206 -1.39 -33.26 7.61
C SER A 206 -0.62 -32.39 8.61
N SER A 207 -0.94 -32.53 9.89
CA SER A 207 -0.23 -31.81 10.97
C SER A 207 1.28 -32.09 10.97
N ASP A 208 1.69 -33.30 10.60
CA ASP A 208 3.11 -33.69 10.57
C ASP A 208 3.87 -33.01 9.42
N GLU A 209 3.25 -32.86 8.25
CA GLU A 209 3.83 -32.11 7.14
C GLU A 209 4.00 -30.63 7.50
N ILE A 210 3.02 -30.04 8.19
CA ILE A 210 3.08 -28.64 8.63
C ILE A 210 4.25 -28.46 9.59
N LYS A 211 4.39 -29.32 10.60
CA LYS A 211 5.50 -29.28 11.57
C LYS A 211 6.85 -29.37 10.91
N LYS A 212 7.04 -30.33 10.01
CA LYS A 212 8.28 -30.50 9.25
C LYS A 212 8.67 -29.24 8.49
N ILE A 213 7.71 -28.57 7.86
CA ILE A 213 7.97 -27.32 7.14
C ILE A 213 8.34 -26.19 8.09
N LEU A 214 7.67 -26.09 9.24
CA LEU A 214 7.98 -25.06 10.24
C LEU A 214 9.36 -25.27 10.88
N GLU A 215 9.78 -26.51 11.12
CA GLU A 215 11.12 -26.84 11.61
C GLU A 215 12.21 -26.42 10.61
N GLU A 216 12.04 -26.79 9.34
CA GLU A 216 13.01 -26.45 8.28
C GLU A 216 13.10 -24.94 8.02
N THR A 217 11.98 -24.22 8.20
CA THR A 217 11.90 -22.78 7.92
C THR A 217 12.10 -21.91 9.17
N ALA A 218 12.15 -22.51 10.36
CA ALA A 218 12.09 -21.82 11.65
C ALA A 218 10.89 -20.86 11.80
N GLY A 219 9.80 -21.10 11.05
CA GLY A 219 8.64 -20.22 10.99
C GLY A 219 8.88 -18.88 10.27
N ASP A 220 9.98 -18.73 9.52
CA ASP A 220 10.28 -17.50 8.79
C ASP A 220 9.36 -17.35 7.56
N PRO A 221 8.62 -16.23 7.42
CA PRO A 221 7.68 -16.04 6.31
C PRO A 221 8.33 -16.07 4.92
N LYS A 222 9.58 -15.58 4.78
CA LYS A 222 10.27 -15.58 3.48
C LYS A 222 10.61 -17.01 3.08
N LYS A 223 11.18 -17.78 3.99
CA LYS A 223 11.54 -19.19 3.75
C LYS A 223 10.32 -20.06 3.48
N ILE A 224 9.23 -19.84 4.22
CA ILE A 224 7.96 -20.52 3.95
C ILE A 224 7.46 -20.21 2.55
N LYS A 225 7.51 -18.93 2.16
CA LYS A 225 7.09 -18.49 0.81
C LYS A 225 7.95 -19.09 -0.28
N GLU A 226 9.25 -19.21 -0.11
CA GLU A 226 10.13 -19.87 -1.09
C GLU A 226 9.80 -21.35 -1.24
N LYS A 227 9.53 -22.04 -0.13
CA LYS A 227 9.24 -23.48 -0.13
C LYS A 227 7.85 -23.83 -0.67
N LEU A 228 6.86 -22.98 -0.41
CA LEU A 228 5.45 -23.21 -0.79
C LEU A 228 4.99 -22.40 -2.00
N GLY A 229 5.80 -21.44 -2.46
CA GLY A 229 5.37 -20.36 -3.33
C GLY A 229 5.91 -20.36 -4.74
N GLY A 230 6.54 -21.46 -5.19
CA GLY A 230 6.78 -21.73 -6.60
C GLY A 230 5.49 -21.63 -7.43
#